data_AF-A0A2E6QIP5-F1
#
_entry.id   AF-A0A2E6QIP5-F1
#
_cell.length_a   1.000
_cell.length_b   1.000
_cell.length_c   1.000
_cell.angle_alpha   90.00
_cell.angle_beta   90.00
_cell.angle_gamma   90.00
#
_symmetry.space_group_name_H-M   'P 1'
#
loop_
_entity.id
_entity.type
_entity.pdbx_description
1 polymer ?
#
loop_
_entity_poly.entity_id
_entity_poly.type
_entity_poly.pdbx_seq_one_letter_code
_entity_poly.pdbx_strand_id
1 'polypeptide(L)' 'MNEKLNKSELLRRRLRRRAAVAGMSLSVYLARGAPAFEERPTLAQIRERLKARAPMNPSVTPEQAVREERDRRFTVK' A
#
# COMPACT_ATOMS: atom_id res chain seq x y z
N MET A 1 -32.35 -3.42 -20.83
CA MET A 1 -30.93 -3.74 -21.11
C MET A 1 -30.08 -2.58 -20.64
N ASN A 2 -29.20 -2.81 -19.65
CA ASN A 2 -27.82 -2.34 -19.59
C ASN A 2 -27.28 -2.61 -18.18
N GLU A 3 -26.96 -3.90 -17.97
CA GLU A 3 -26.18 -4.38 -16.84
C GLU A 3 -24.86 -3.63 -16.75
N LYS A 4 -24.50 -3.31 -15.50
CA LYS A 4 -23.13 -3.18 -15.01
C LYS A 4 -22.24 -2.27 -15.84
N LEU A 5 -22.08 -1.02 -15.40
CA LEU A 5 -20.87 -0.26 -15.76
C LEU A 5 -19.67 -1.15 -15.44
N ASN A 6 -18.96 -1.61 -16.47
CA ASN A 6 -17.85 -2.54 -16.34
C ASN A 6 -16.83 -1.95 -15.36
N LYS A 7 -16.30 -2.75 -14.42
CA LYS A 7 -15.30 -2.35 -13.42
C LYS A 7 -14.14 -1.58 -14.05
N SER A 8 -13.76 -1.94 -15.27
CA SER A 8 -12.75 -1.25 -16.08
C SER A 8 -13.15 0.19 -16.45
N GLU A 9 -14.40 0.43 -16.83
CA GLU A 9 -14.87 1.76 -17.23
C GLU A 9 -14.97 2.71 -16.02
N LEU A 10 -15.43 2.19 -14.87
CA LEU A 10 -15.40 2.93 -13.60
C LEU A 10 -13.98 3.35 -13.23
N LEU A 11 -13.01 2.44 -13.39
CA LEU A 11 -11.60 2.72 -13.13
C LEU A 11 -11.03 3.75 -14.10
N ARG A 12 -11.26 3.59 -15.41
CA ARG A 12 -10.82 4.53 -16.45
C ARG A 12 -11.37 5.94 -16.19
N ARG A 13 -12.64 6.06 -15.83
CA ARG A 13 -13.28 7.34 -15.49
C ARG A 13 -12.70 7.98 -14.22
N ARG A 14 -12.39 7.17 -13.20
CA ARG A 14 -11.73 7.66 -11.98
C ARG A 14 -10.32 8.18 -12.28
N LEU A 15 -9.53 7.44 -13.07
CA LEU A 15 -8.18 7.84 -13.46
C LEU A 15 -8.18 9.11 -14.31
N ARG A 16 -9.09 9.23 -15.28
CA ARG A 16 -9.26 10.46 -16.08
C ARG A 16 -9.54 11.70 -15.22
N ARG A 17 -10.42 11.58 -14.23
CA ARG A 17 -10.70 12.69 -13.30
C ARG A 17 -9.46 13.10 -12.51
N ARG A 18 -8.68 12.13 -12.01
CA ARG A 18 -7.45 12.43 -11.26
C ARG A 18 -6.37 13.07 -12.14
N ALA A 19 -6.24 12.63 -13.38
CA ALA A 19 -5.33 13.25 -14.35
C ALA A 19 -5.72 14.72 -14.62
N ALA A 20 -7.02 14.99 -14.82
CA ALA A 20 -7.53 16.34 -15.01
C ALA A 20 -7.28 17.25 -13.79
N VAL A 21 -7.49 16.74 -12.56
CA VAL A 21 -7.18 17.47 -11.32
C VAL A 21 -5.69 17.80 -11.21
N ALA A 22 -4.82 16.91 -11.69
CA ALA A 22 -3.38 17.14 -11.72
C ALA A 22 -2.93 18.05 -12.89
N GLY A 23 -3.85 18.52 -13.75
CA GLY A 23 -3.52 19.32 -14.94
C GLY A 23 -2.77 18.54 -16.02
N MET A 24 -2.89 17.21 -16.04
CA MET A 24 -2.13 16.32 -16.92
C MET A 24 -3.05 15.50 -17.81
N SER A 25 -2.54 15.10 -18.97
CA SER A 25 -3.20 14.06 -19.77
C SER A 25 -3.17 12.72 -19.02
N LEU A 26 -4.11 11.82 -19.33
CA LEU A 26 -4.17 10.49 -18.70
C LEU A 26 -2.87 9.69 -18.93
N SER A 27 -2.26 9.80 -20.11
CA SER A 27 -1.01 9.10 -20.44
C SER A 27 0.16 9.57 -19.57
N VAL A 28 0.32 10.89 -19.41
CA VAL A 28 1.35 11.48 -18.55
C VAL A 28 1.10 11.15 -17.08
N TYR A 29 -0.16 11.18 -16.65
CA TYR A 29 -0.56 10.82 -15.28
C TYR A 29 -0.23 9.36 -14.94
N LEU A 30 -0.47 8.43 -15.87
CA LEU A 30 -0.14 7.01 -15.67
C LEU A 30 1.37 6.76 -15.65
N ALA A 31 2.13 7.40 -16.56
CA ALA A 31 3.58 7.27 -16.61
C ALA A 31 4.26 7.75 -15.32
N ARG A 32 3.77 8.86 -14.72
CA ARG A 32 4.26 9.34 -13.42
C ARG A 32 3.92 8.43 -12.24
N GLY A 33 2.84 7.65 -12.35
CA GLY A 33 2.44 6.70 -11.31
C GLY A 33 3.27 5.41 -11.32
N ALA A 34 3.83 5.01 -12.47
CA ALA A 34 4.56 3.76 -12.64
C ALA A 34 5.76 3.60 -11.66
N PRO A 35 6.62 4.61 -11.44
CA PRO A 35 7.71 4.50 -10.47
C PRO A 35 7.21 4.21 -9.05
N ALA A 36 6.11 4.81 -8.61
CA ALA A 36 5.54 4.56 -7.28
C ALA A 36 5.00 3.12 -7.10
N PHE A 37 4.70 2.41 -8.19
CA PHE A 37 4.36 0.98 -8.16
C PHE A 37 5.60 0.09 -8.22
N GLU A 38 6.64 0.52 -8.91
CA GLU A 38 7.93 -0.20 -8.97
C GLU A 38 8.71 -0.10 -7.65
N GLU A 39 8.60 1.03 -6.95
CA GLU A 39 9.23 1.25 -5.63
C GLU A 39 8.59 0.41 -4.51
N ARG A 40 7.35 -0.05 -4.69
CA ARG A 40 6.67 -0.88 -3.69
C ARG A 40 7.03 -2.36 -3.91
N PRO A 41 7.74 -3.00 -2.97
CA PRO A 41 8.05 -4.42 -3.11
C PRO A 41 6.76 -5.23 -3.16
N THR A 42 6.68 -6.14 -4.11
CA THR A 42 5.59 -7.10 -4.21
C THR A 42 5.55 -8.01 -2.97
N LEU A 43 4.40 -8.61 -2.67
CA LEU A 43 4.28 -9.56 -1.56
C LEU A 43 5.29 -10.72 -1.66
N ALA A 44 5.57 -11.19 -2.88
CA ALA A 44 6.58 -12.22 -3.13
C ALA A 44 7.99 -11.75 -2.73
N GLN A 45 8.37 -10.54 -3.15
CA GLN A 45 9.67 -9.95 -2.77
C GLN A 45 9.76 -9.69 -1.27
N ILE A 46 8.68 -9.23 -0.63
CA ILE A 46 8.65 -9.06 0.84
C ILE A 46 8.89 -10.41 1.53
N ARG A 47 8.24 -11.48 1.07
CA ARG A 47 8.43 -12.83 1.63
C ARG A 47 9.85 -13.33 1.46
N GLU A 48 10.45 -13.16 0.28
CA GLU A 48 11.85 -13.53 0.05
C GLU A 48 12.80 -12.73 0.94
N ARG A 49 12.56 -11.42 1.12
CA ARG A 49 13.35 -10.60 2.06
C ARG A 49 13.21 -11.05 3.51
N LEU A 50 12.03 -11.52 3.93
CA LEU A 50 11.82 -12.07 5.27
C LEU A 50 12.55 -13.40 5.46
N LYS A 51 12.53 -14.29 4.45
CA LYS A 51 13.28 -15.55 4.49
C LYS A 51 14.79 -15.35 4.54
N ALA A 52 15.29 -14.33 3.84
CA ALA A 52 16.71 -14.00 3.80
C ALA A 52 17.23 -13.33 5.08
N ARG A 53 16.35 -12.87 5.99
CA ARG A 53 16.76 -12.27 7.26
C ARG A 53 17.22 -13.35 8.24
N ALA A 54 18.31 -13.06 8.95
CA ALA A 54 18.76 -13.89 10.04
C ALA A 54 17.67 -13.96 11.14
N PRO A 55 17.40 -15.15 11.70
CA PRO A 55 16.52 -15.27 12.85
C PRO A 55 17.13 -14.49 14.01
N MET A 56 16.31 -13.67 14.67
CA MET A 56 16.70 -12.91 15.85
C MET A 56 15.92 -13.42 17.05
N ASN A 57 16.58 -13.53 18.21
CA ASN A 57 15.91 -13.82 19.47
C ASN A 57 15.80 -12.52 20.29
N PRO A 58 14.66 -11.82 20.25
CA PRO A 58 14.51 -10.57 20.97
C PRO A 58 14.52 -10.81 22.49
N SER A 59 15.06 -9.87 23.26
CA SER A 59 15.10 -9.95 24.73
C SER A 59 13.71 -9.85 25.37
N VAL A 60 12.74 -9.27 24.65
CA VAL A 60 11.35 -9.13 25.07
C VAL A 60 10.50 -9.91 24.08
N THR A 61 9.50 -10.65 24.57
CA THR A 61 8.65 -11.40 23.65
C THR A 61 7.79 -10.45 22.80
N PRO A 62 7.44 -10.81 21.55
CA PRO A 62 6.61 -9.97 20.71
C PRO A 62 5.28 -9.57 21.38
N GLU A 63 4.68 -10.46 22.17
CA GLU A 63 3.43 -10.21 22.87
C GLU A 63 3.57 -9.15 23.96
N GLN A 64 4.68 -9.18 24.69
CA GLN A 64 5.00 -8.16 25.71
C GLN A 64 5.23 -6.80 25.04
N ALA A 65 6.02 -6.75 23.98
CA ALA A 65 6.30 -5.51 23.24
C ALA A 65 5.02 -4.86 22.67
N VAL A 66 4.11 -5.67 22.10
CA VAL A 66 2.82 -5.17 21.58
C VAL A 66 1.91 -4.68 22.71
N ARG A 67 1.89 -5.37 23.85
CA ARG A 67 1.10 -4.95 25.02
C ARG A 67 1.61 -3.63 25.59
N GLU A 68 2.92 -3.49 25.77
CA GLU A 68 3.53 -2.25 26.24
C GLU A 68 3.22 -1.06 25.31
N GLU A 69 3.34 -1.24 24.00
CA GLU A 69 3.02 -0.18 23.03
C GLU A 69 1.54 0.22 23.07
N ARG A 70 0.64 -0.77 23.18
CA ARG A 70 -0.78 -0.50 23.32
C ARG A 70 -1.06 0.25 24.62
N ASP A 71 -0.52 -0.22 25.72
CA ASP A 71 -0.75 0.38 27.03
C ASP A 71 -0.16 1.81 27.06
N ARG A 72 0.97 2.10 26.38
CA ARG A 72 1.46 3.49 26.21
C ARG A 72 0.51 4.38 25.42
N ARG A 73 -0.10 3.87 24.34
CA ARG A 73 -1.05 4.64 23.51
C ARG A 73 -2.40 4.87 24.19
N PHE A 74 -2.82 3.95 25.04
CA PHE A 74 -4.12 3.96 25.70
C PHE A 74 -4.06 4.37 27.18
N THR A 75 -2.87 4.52 27.76
CA THR A 75 -2.66 5.10 29.10
C THR A 75 -2.20 6.55 28.94
N VAL A 76 -3.09 7.38 28.43
CA VAL A 76 -3.03 8.83 28.65
C VAL A 76 -4.20 9.16 29.58
N LYS A 77 -3.84 9.71 30.74
CA LYS A 77 -4.73 10.18 31.80
C LYS A 77 -5.55 11.39 31.34
#